data_AF-A0A812IRF6-F1
#
_entry.id   AF-A0A812IRF6-F1
#
_cell.length_a   1.000
_cell.length_b   1.000
_cell.length_c   1.000
_cell.angle_alpha   90.00
_cell.angle_beta   90.00
_cell.angle_gamma   90.00
#
_symmetry.space_group_name_H-M   'P 1'
#
loop_
_entity.id
_entity.type
_entity.pdbx_description
1 polymer ?
#
loop_
_entity_poly.entity_id
_entity_poly.type
_entity_poly.pdbx_seq_one_letter_code
_entity_poly.pdbx_strand_id
1 'polypeptide(L)'
;MPPAIMAHPDLRNPYKKVGIGPEKGATVLVRDKVVVLERIQPGAGLWVLPEDLTQINGFVLKPEGACLDELCIPLKQDTDLLKTVDGQQWVNATAFADLMEQAYVVDEDARVWSFGEMPATRQSMFANAQVPEFEIPDRQGNVVSCQLDVSVWQSIYEELNDPDFVIISAAQDTGGEAVAGPIFDAAKASYIQIVDVNHAISSAFNFVNVPSAAWVDETGRIVRVDEGTYAKTHPFGGTDAYAPALKDWVRNGAASQYVQAAATVTENIRKRTPEQEQAEAAFRLGNFFREKGHAEKAEHYWLMARTLHPDSINFFRQDLTLSAEGSAGESFMKFRTEFTQAGKDYYRPLENILEPDIAIVDPHHHLWLRNGYTYLLPELAADMSSGHNIVASVFAECHSMYRQGGPLEERSLGETEFVRGQAAMSASGEFGSARACDVMFGNVDVMLGVSAVAKVLTRMDMTLDCWVYHTQLTEVAALADEHPDLTIVLNHVGSPILGGPYQGKTDEVFDAWCDARPQSAAWIYGSGGCLATLDRFLY
;
A
#
# COMPACT_ATOMS: atom_id res chain seq x y z
N MET A 1 34.70 2.52 -13.65
CA MET A 1 34.31 2.53 -12.22
C MET A 1 34.85 3.79 -11.55
N PRO A 2 34.16 4.36 -10.56
CA PRO A 2 34.71 5.40 -9.69
C PRO A 2 35.94 4.89 -8.91
N PRO A 3 37.03 5.68 -8.75
CA PRO A 3 38.26 5.19 -8.12
C PRO A 3 38.12 4.71 -6.67
N ALA A 4 37.19 5.27 -5.89
CA ALA A 4 36.99 4.93 -4.48
C ALA A 4 36.61 3.45 -4.25
N ILE A 5 35.89 2.84 -5.20
CA ILE A 5 35.36 1.47 -5.07
C ILE A 5 36.49 0.42 -5.02
N MET A 6 37.64 0.71 -5.64
CA MET A 6 38.78 -0.21 -5.69
C MET A 6 39.74 -0.11 -4.49
N ALA A 7 39.47 0.76 -3.51
CA ALA A 7 40.44 1.08 -2.45
C ALA A 7 40.58 -0.01 -1.36
N HIS A 8 39.63 -0.96 -1.25
CA HIS A 8 39.56 -1.93 -0.15
C HIS A 8 39.36 -3.38 -0.63
N PRO A 9 40.31 -3.95 -1.39
CA PRO A 9 40.17 -5.30 -1.95
C PRO A 9 39.94 -6.37 -0.88
N ASP A 10 40.55 -6.25 0.29
CA ASP A 10 40.45 -7.25 1.37
C ASP A 10 39.06 -7.28 2.04
N LEU A 11 38.36 -6.14 2.14
CA LEU A 11 36.98 -6.07 2.64
C LEU A 11 35.97 -6.50 1.56
N ARG A 12 36.26 -6.15 0.31
CA ARG A 12 35.36 -6.32 -0.83
C ARG A 12 35.42 -7.73 -1.42
N ASN A 13 36.57 -8.40 -1.31
CA ASN A 13 36.82 -9.74 -1.81
C ASN A 13 37.66 -10.61 -0.83
N PRO A 14 37.21 -10.84 0.42
CA PRO A 14 37.95 -11.64 1.41
C PRO A 14 37.98 -13.14 1.08
N TYR A 15 37.11 -13.61 0.18
CA TYR A 15 36.93 -15.03 -0.14
C TYR A 15 37.94 -15.53 -1.17
N LYS A 16 38.46 -16.74 -0.97
CA LYS A 16 39.32 -17.42 -1.93
C LYS A 16 38.47 -18.00 -3.07
N LYS A 17 38.98 -17.90 -4.30
CA LYS A 17 38.31 -18.42 -5.50
C LYS A 17 38.09 -19.93 -5.42
N VAL A 18 36.82 -20.37 -5.52
CA VAL A 18 36.38 -21.77 -5.47
C VAL A 18 35.47 -22.11 -6.64
N GLY A 19 35.12 -23.40 -6.79
CA GLY A 19 34.16 -23.88 -7.78
C GLY A 19 32.74 -23.33 -7.56
N ILE A 20 32.04 -23.03 -8.65
CA ILE A 20 30.70 -22.43 -8.67
C ILE A 20 29.60 -23.50 -8.60
N GLY A 21 29.75 -24.57 -9.39
CA GLY A 21 28.78 -25.66 -9.55
C GLY A 21 29.38 -26.81 -10.39
N PRO A 22 28.62 -27.89 -10.66
CA PRO A 22 29.09 -29.09 -11.35
C PRO A 22 29.23 -28.91 -12.88
N GLU A 23 30.25 -29.54 -13.48
CA GLU A 23 30.63 -29.37 -14.91
C GLU A 23 29.51 -29.67 -15.93
N LYS A 24 28.49 -30.45 -15.55
CA LYS A 24 27.38 -30.89 -16.42
C LYS A 24 26.01 -30.35 -16.00
N GLY A 25 25.98 -29.56 -14.93
CA GLY A 25 24.76 -29.04 -14.34
C GLY A 25 24.76 -27.51 -14.28
N ALA A 26 24.14 -26.99 -13.24
CA ALA A 26 23.95 -25.56 -12.99
C ALA A 26 23.80 -25.27 -11.49
N THR A 27 23.91 -24.00 -11.12
CA THR A 27 23.51 -23.53 -9.79
C THR A 27 22.32 -22.57 -9.94
N VAL A 28 21.30 -22.72 -9.11
CA VAL A 28 20.12 -21.86 -9.08
C VAL A 28 20.02 -21.15 -7.73
N LEU A 29 19.90 -19.84 -7.76
CA LEU A 29 19.75 -18.98 -6.59
C LEU A 29 18.29 -18.49 -6.55
N VAL A 30 17.59 -18.77 -5.44
CA VAL A 30 16.18 -18.42 -5.26
C VAL A 30 15.92 -18.14 -3.79
N ARG A 31 15.38 -16.96 -3.46
CA ARG A 31 15.30 -16.44 -2.08
C ARG A 31 16.68 -16.47 -1.39
N ASP A 32 16.78 -17.11 -0.23
CA ASP A 32 17.99 -17.42 0.52
C ASP A 32 18.73 -18.68 0.00
N LYS A 33 18.07 -19.49 -0.85
CA LYS A 33 18.45 -20.87 -1.16
C LYS A 33 19.36 -20.96 -2.38
N VAL A 34 20.33 -21.88 -2.29
CA VAL A 34 21.28 -22.23 -3.36
C VAL A 34 21.05 -23.68 -3.75
N VAL A 35 20.27 -23.90 -4.81
CA VAL A 35 19.95 -25.22 -5.36
C VAL A 35 21.04 -25.61 -6.36
N VAL A 36 21.72 -26.74 -6.13
CA VAL A 36 22.78 -27.23 -7.02
C VAL A 36 22.23 -28.38 -7.86
N LEU A 37 22.17 -28.19 -9.17
CA LEU A 37 21.65 -29.18 -10.12
C LEU A 37 22.81 -30.00 -10.69
N GLU A 38 22.81 -31.32 -10.50
CA GLU A 38 23.88 -32.20 -10.99
C GLU A 38 23.93 -32.32 -12.52
N ARG A 39 22.78 -32.18 -13.19
CA ARG A 39 22.64 -32.25 -14.66
C ARG A 39 21.58 -31.28 -15.16
N ILE A 40 21.84 -30.65 -16.30
CA ILE A 40 20.84 -29.90 -17.08
C ILE A 40 20.82 -30.43 -18.51
N GLN A 41 19.71 -30.24 -19.24
CA GLN A 41 19.64 -30.58 -20.66
C GLN A 41 20.15 -29.40 -21.51
N PRO A 42 21.17 -29.59 -22.38
CA PRO A 42 21.67 -28.52 -23.24
C PRO A 42 20.59 -27.93 -24.16
N GLY A 43 20.62 -26.61 -24.31
CA GLY A 43 19.70 -25.80 -25.10
C GLY A 43 19.80 -24.32 -24.74
N ALA A 44 18.93 -23.49 -25.31
CA ALA A 44 18.67 -22.15 -24.78
C ALA A 44 17.73 -22.25 -23.56
N GLY A 45 18.00 -21.47 -22.51
CA GLY A 45 17.27 -21.55 -21.24
C GLY A 45 17.70 -22.69 -20.32
N LEU A 46 17.24 -22.62 -19.07
CA LEU A 46 17.55 -23.58 -18.01
C LEU A 46 16.59 -24.78 -18.06
N TRP A 47 17.03 -25.89 -18.65
CA TRP A 47 16.24 -27.13 -18.72
C TRP A 47 16.60 -28.08 -17.57
N VAL A 48 15.65 -28.28 -16.67
CA VAL A 48 15.77 -29.02 -15.40
C VAL A 48 14.89 -30.28 -15.39
N LEU A 49 15.13 -31.17 -14.44
CA LEU A 49 14.25 -32.32 -14.21
C LEU A 49 12.96 -31.87 -13.50
N PRO A 50 11.83 -32.59 -13.61
CA PRO A 50 10.62 -32.28 -12.85
C PRO A 50 10.84 -32.19 -11.34
N GLU A 51 11.69 -33.05 -10.77
CA GLU A 51 12.10 -33.05 -9.37
C GLU A 51 13.00 -31.87 -8.98
N ASP A 52 13.70 -31.25 -9.93
CA ASP A 52 14.51 -30.05 -9.71
C ASP A 52 13.63 -28.79 -9.74
N LEU A 53 12.59 -28.76 -10.58
CA LEU A 53 11.61 -27.66 -10.60
C LEU A 53 11.01 -27.45 -9.21
N THR A 54 10.59 -28.53 -8.55
CA THR A 54 10.01 -28.48 -7.20
C THR A 54 11.00 -27.93 -6.16
N GLN A 55 12.30 -28.19 -6.31
CA GLN A 55 13.35 -27.60 -5.45
C GLN A 55 13.59 -26.11 -5.72
N ILE A 56 13.35 -25.64 -6.95
CA ILE A 56 13.56 -24.26 -7.37
C ILE A 56 12.38 -23.36 -6.98
N ASN A 57 11.13 -23.78 -7.19
CA ASN A 57 9.96 -22.93 -7.00
C ASN A 57 8.73 -23.63 -6.40
N GLY A 58 8.87 -24.86 -5.87
CA GLY A 58 7.77 -25.62 -5.27
C GLY A 58 6.80 -26.27 -6.26
N PHE A 59 6.85 -25.94 -7.56
CA PHE A 59 5.91 -26.52 -8.52
C PHE A 59 6.19 -28.01 -8.76
N VAL A 60 5.13 -28.82 -8.68
CA VAL A 60 5.16 -30.26 -8.97
C VAL A 60 4.54 -30.51 -10.34
N LEU A 61 5.22 -31.27 -11.20
CA LEU A 61 4.68 -31.65 -12.51
C LEU A 61 3.62 -32.75 -12.35
N LYS A 62 2.37 -32.43 -12.70
CA LYS A 62 1.20 -33.32 -12.75
C LYS A 62 0.74 -33.51 -14.22
N PRO A 63 -0.12 -34.51 -14.54
CA PRO A 63 -0.63 -34.71 -15.90
C PRO A 63 -1.34 -33.49 -16.51
N GLU A 64 -1.94 -32.64 -15.68
CA GLU A 64 -2.65 -31.41 -16.04
C GLU A 64 -1.74 -30.19 -16.25
N GLY A 65 -0.49 -30.22 -15.77
CA GLY A 65 0.45 -29.09 -15.82
C GLY A 65 1.44 -29.08 -14.66
N ALA A 66 2.21 -28.00 -14.53
CA ALA A 66 2.99 -27.75 -13.31
C ALA A 66 2.08 -27.06 -12.29
N CYS A 67 2.03 -27.57 -11.06
CA CYS A 67 1.12 -27.06 -10.03
C CYS A 67 1.81 -26.70 -8.72
N LEU A 68 1.37 -25.60 -8.11
CA LEU A 68 1.66 -25.20 -6.73
C LEU A 68 0.30 -25.13 -6.01
N ASP A 69 0.09 -25.99 -5.02
CA ASP A 69 -1.20 -26.22 -4.36
C ASP A 69 -2.34 -26.44 -5.38
N GLU A 70 -3.36 -25.58 -5.35
CA GLU A 70 -4.52 -25.55 -6.26
C GLU A 70 -4.25 -24.82 -7.59
N LEU A 71 -3.14 -24.07 -7.71
CA LEU A 71 -2.76 -23.34 -8.93
C LEU A 71 -2.00 -24.27 -9.89
N CYS A 72 -2.67 -24.72 -10.96
CA CYS A 72 -2.07 -25.51 -12.03
C CYS A 72 -1.91 -24.72 -13.34
N ILE A 73 -0.68 -24.72 -13.89
CA ILE A 73 -0.30 -24.05 -15.14
C ILE A 73 -0.13 -25.12 -16.24
N PRO A 74 -1.00 -25.17 -17.27
CA PRO A 74 -0.96 -26.23 -18.28
C PRO A 74 0.29 -26.19 -19.16
N LEU A 75 1.15 -27.21 -19.03
CA LEU A 75 2.36 -27.36 -19.85
C LEU A 75 2.10 -28.31 -21.02
N LYS A 76 2.46 -27.87 -22.24
CA LYS A 76 2.31 -28.66 -23.47
C LYS A 76 3.63 -29.32 -23.85
N GLN A 77 3.59 -30.61 -24.18
CA GLN A 77 4.74 -31.34 -24.74
C GLN A 77 5.21 -30.72 -26.05
N ASP A 78 6.50 -30.90 -26.33
CA ASP A 78 7.20 -30.41 -27.52
C ASP A 78 7.06 -28.90 -27.74
N THR A 79 7.09 -28.15 -26.64
CA THR A 79 7.17 -26.68 -26.60
C THR A 79 8.41 -26.21 -25.85
N ASP A 80 8.69 -24.92 -25.89
CA ASP A 80 9.80 -24.30 -25.15
C ASP A 80 9.66 -24.40 -23.61
N LEU A 81 8.53 -24.87 -23.09
CA LEU A 81 8.29 -25.10 -21.66
C LEU A 81 8.59 -26.55 -21.21
N LEU A 82 8.29 -27.54 -22.06
CA LEU A 82 8.29 -28.95 -21.68
C LEU A 82 8.59 -29.84 -22.91
N LYS A 83 9.63 -30.67 -22.80
CA LYS A 83 10.07 -31.60 -23.86
C LYS A 83 10.51 -32.94 -23.29
N THR A 84 10.53 -33.97 -24.13
CA THR A 84 11.09 -35.28 -23.80
C THR A 84 12.36 -35.54 -24.63
N VAL A 85 13.47 -35.90 -23.98
CA VAL A 85 14.75 -36.23 -24.62
C VAL A 85 15.24 -37.57 -24.06
N ASP A 86 15.54 -38.54 -24.93
CA ASP A 86 15.98 -39.90 -24.56
C ASP A 86 15.07 -40.61 -23.52
N GLY A 87 13.78 -40.29 -23.51
CA GLY A 87 12.78 -40.80 -22.58
C GLY A 87 12.69 -40.06 -21.23
N GLN A 88 13.60 -39.12 -20.96
CA GLN A 88 13.54 -38.21 -19.81
C GLN A 88 12.73 -36.96 -20.17
N GLN A 89 11.78 -36.58 -19.31
CA GLN A 89 11.11 -35.28 -19.40
C GLN A 89 11.97 -34.17 -18.79
N TRP A 90 11.93 -32.99 -19.41
CA TRP A 90 12.66 -31.79 -18.99
C TRP A 90 11.75 -30.57 -19.05
N VAL A 91 11.77 -29.76 -17.99
CA VAL A 91 11.03 -28.49 -17.89
C VAL A 91 11.99 -27.33 -18.07
N ASN A 92 11.61 -26.30 -18.83
CA ASN A 92 12.39 -25.07 -18.97
C ASN A 92 12.02 -24.07 -17.86
N ALA A 93 12.83 -24.03 -16.80
CA ALA A 93 12.60 -23.16 -15.65
C ALA A 93 12.63 -21.66 -16.02
N THR A 94 13.44 -21.26 -17.01
CA THR A 94 13.46 -19.86 -17.50
C THR A 94 12.20 -19.50 -18.30
N ALA A 95 11.77 -20.33 -19.26
CA ALA A 95 10.53 -20.04 -20.00
C ALA A 95 9.27 -20.15 -19.11
N PHE A 96 9.33 -20.94 -18.04
CA PHE A 96 8.29 -21.00 -17.01
C PHE A 96 8.27 -19.73 -16.14
N ALA A 97 9.45 -19.15 -15.84
CA ALA A 97 9.55 -17.85 -15.18
C ALA A 97 9.06 -16.71 -16.09
N ASP A 98 9.41 -16.71 -17.38
CA ASP A 98 8.87 -15.78 -18.38
C ASP A 98 7.34 -15.81 -18.43
N LEU A 99 6.75 -17.02 -18.45
CA LEU A 99 5.30 -17.24 -18.44
C LEU A 99 4.62 -16.73 -17.16
N MET A 100 5.36 -16.64 -16.05
CA MET A 100 4.89 -16.20 -14.73
C MET A 100 5.30 -14.76 -14.39
N GLU A 101 5.88 -14.03 -15.34
CA GLU A 101 6.45 -12.68 -15.16
C GLU A 101 7.48 -12.60 -14.00
N GLN A 102 8.12 -13.73 -13.67
CA GLN A 102 9.15 -13.83 -12.64
C GLN A 102 10.51 -13.39 -13.22
N ALA A 103 10.99 -12.22 -12.79
CA ALA A 103 12.29 -11.70 -13.22
C ALA A 103 13.45 -12.64 -12.84
N TYR A 104 14.44 -12.75 -13.71
CA TYR A 104 15.67 -13.51 -13.44
C TYR A 104 16.90 -12.90 -14.11
N VAL A 105 18.09 -13.31 -13.64
CA VAL A 105 19.40 -12.97 -14.20
C VAL A 105 20.22 -14.25 -14.36
N VAL A 106 20.97 -14.35 -15.46
CA VAL A 106 21.79 -15.51 -15.79
C VAL A 106 23.26 -15.11 -15.99
N ASP A 107 24.15 -16.01 -15.57
CA ASP A 107 25.55 -16.06 -15.96
C ASP A 107 25.77 -17.38 -16.72
N GLU A 108 25.74 -17.33 -18.06
CA GLU A 108 25.80 -18.54 -18.89
C GLU A 108 27.18 -19.21 -18.85
N ASP A 109 28.26 -18.44 -18.75
CA ASP A 109 29.64 -18.94 -18.60
C ASP A 109 29.79 -19.76 -17.32
N ALA A 110 29.23 -19.27 -16.22
CA ALA A 110 29.28 -19.91 -14.91
C ALA A 110 28.15 -20.93 -14.69
N ARG A 111 27.14 -20.94 -15.57
CA ARG A 111 25.87 -21.68 -15.44
C ARG A 111 25.16 -21.42 -14.11
N VAL A 112 25.00 -20.15 -13.79
CA VAL A 112 24.25 -19.70 -12.60
C VAL A 112 23.02 -18.94 -13.04
N TRP A 113 21.86 -19.34 -12.53
CA TRP A 113 20.60 -18.60 -12.67
C TRP A 113 20.21 -18.06 -11.31
N SER A 114 19.77 -16.80 -11.27
CA SER A 114 19.25 -16.15 -10.08
C SER A 114 17.84 -15.67 -10.37
N PHE A 115 16.87 -16.12 -9.59
CA PHE A 115 15.47 -15.74 -9.74
C PHE A 115 15.08 -14.68 -8.69
N GLY A 116 14.21 -13.75 -9.10
CA GLY A 116 13.48 -12.85 -8.22
C GLY A 116 12.29 -13.55 -7.55
N GLU A 117 11.48 -12.80 -6.81
CA GLU A 117 10.23 -13.34 -6.27
C GLU A 117 9.20 -13.63 -7.37
N MET A 118 8.33 -14.61 -7.13
CA MET A 118 7.22 -14.91 -8.04
C MET A 118 6.08 -13.91 -7.81
N PRO A 119 5.53 -13.23 -8.84
CA PRO A 119 4.40 -12.32 -8.67
C PRO A 119 3.20 -12.97 -7.96
N ALA A 120 2.93 -14.25 -8.23
CA ALA A 120 1.89 -15.04 -7.56
C ALA A 120 2.07 -15.13 -6.03
N THR A 121 3.30 -15.33 -5.52
CA THR A 121 3.56 -15.42 -4.08
C THR A 121 3.53 -14.05 -3.38
N ARG A 122 3.40 -12.95 -4.14
CA ARG A 122 3.19 -11.59 -3.62
C ARG A 122 1.74 -11.11 -3.69
N GLN A 123 0.84 -11.88 -4.33
CA GLN A 123 -0.53 -11.45 -4.59
C GLN A 123 -1.33 -11.21 -3.29
N SER A 124 -1.17 -12.07 -2.28
CA SER A 124 -1.81 -11.91 -0.96
C SER A 124 -1.36 -10.64 -0.23
N MET A 125 -0.08 -10.28 -0.36
CA MET A 125 0.51 -9.07 0.20
C MET A 125 -0.03 -7.81 -0.48
N PHE A 126 -0.16 -7.80 -1.82
CA PHE A 126 -0.68 -6.65 -2.56
C PHE A 126 -2.22 -6.53 -2.60
N ALA A 127 -2.96 -7.61 -2.32
CA ALA A 127 -4.42 -7.60 -2.30
C ALA A 127 -5.00 -7.37 -0.89
N ASN A 128 -4.44 -8.03 0.12
CA ASN A 128 -5.03 -8.15 1.47
C ASN A 128 -4.05 -7.81 2.60
N ALA A 129 -2.91 -7.18 2.28
CA ALA A 129 -1.82 -6.90 3.22
C ALA A 129 -1.24 -8.12 3.97
N GLN A 130 -1.39 -9.35 3.48
CA GLN A 130 -0.82 -10.53 4.14
C GLN A 130 0.72 -10.55 4.03
N VAL A 131 1.43 -10.96 5.08
CA VAL A 131 2.88 -11.21 4.99
C VAL A 131 3.19 -12.31 3.96
N PRO A 132 4.16 -12.11 3.05
CA PRO A 132 4.63 -13.15 2.13
C PRO A 132 5.48 -14.20 2.87
N GLU A 133 5.44 -15.45 2.41
CA GLU A 133 6.22 -16.53 3.03
C GLU A 133 7.73 -16.43 2.71
N PHE A 134 8.56 -16.39 3.75
CA PHE A 134 10.03 -16.48 3.65
C PHE A 134 10.62 -17.25 4.84
N GLU A 135 11.82 -17.80 4.66
CA GLU A 135 12.60 -18.50 5.67
C GLU A 135 14.03 -17.91 5.68
N ILE A 136 14.58 -17.59 6.86
CA ILE A 136 16.00 -17.22 7.02
C ILE A 136 16.49 -17.74 8.39
N PRO A 137 17.66 -18.40 8.49
CA PRO A 137 18.20 -18.90 9.76
C PRO A 137 18.74 -17.79 10.68
N ASP A 138 18.95 -18.14 11.95
CA ASP A 138 19.46 -17.25 12.99
C ASP A 138 20.98 -17.42 13.24
N ARG A 139 21.46 -17.02 14.42
CA ARG A 139 22.59 -16.07 14.49
C ARG A 139 23.90 -16.56 15.11
N GLN A 140 24.12 -17.84 15.38
CA GLN A 140 25.19 -18.29 16.30
C GLN A 140 26.67 -18.26 15.77
N GLY A 141 27.17 -17.07 15.40
CA GLY A 141 28.55 -16.56 15.61
C GLY A 141 29.55 -16.57 14.42
N ASN A 142 30.51 -15.63 14.23
CA ASN A 142 30.95 -14.32 14.82
C ASN A 142 31.99 -13.67 13.81
N VAL A 143 32.62 -12.46 13.80
CA VAL A 143 32.72 -11.13 14.49
C VAL A 143 33.15 -10.07 13.38
N VAL A 144 33.03 -8.71 13.25
CA VAL A 144 32.73 -7.39 13.93
C VAL A 144 32.20 -6.37 12.84
N SER A 145 31.41 -5.27 12.98
CA SER A 145 30.26 -4.78 13.81
C SER A 145 29.79 -3.35 13.35
N CYS A 146 28.49 -2.98 13.25
CA CYS A 146 27.98 -1.59 13.03
C CYS A 146 26.60 -1.21 13.70
N GLN A 147 26.48 -0.13 14.49
CA GLN A 147 25.84 -0.26 15.84
C GLN A 147 24.57 0.58 16.23
N LEU A 148 23.80 1.21 15.33
CA LEU A 148 23.12 2.49 15.68
C LEU A 148 21.90 2.53 16.65
N ASP A 149 20.95 1.58 16.64
CA ASP A 149 19.72 1.66 17.48
C ASP A 149 19.37 0.38 18.27
N VAL A 150 20.10 -0.72 18.05
CA VAL A 150 19.78 -2.08 18.55
C VAL A 150 19.66 -2.14 20.08
N SER A 151 20.49 -1.41 20.82
CA SER A 151 20.42 -1.36 22.30
C SER A 151 19.21 -0.58 22.83
N VAL A 152 18.68 0.38 22.06
CA VAL A 152 17.46 1.14 22.43
C VAL A 152 16.23 0.26 22.19
N TRP A 153 16.20 -0.46 21.06
CA TRP A 153 15.17 -1.46 20.79
C TRP A 153 15.17 -2.60 21.82
N GLN A 154 16.33 -3.03 22.32
CA GLN A 154 16.41 -4.01 23.40
C GLN A 154 15.79 -3.46 24.70
N SER A 155 16.07 -2.21 25.07
CA SER A 155 15.44 -1.58 26.24
C SER A 155 13.92 -1.43 26.08
N ILE A 156 13.41 -1.17 24.86
CA ILE A 156 11.96 -1.11 24.59
C ILE A 156 11.33 -2.50 24.69
N TYR A 157 12.01 -3.54 24.23
CA TYR A 157 11.55 -4.93 24.34
C TYR A 157 11.49 -5.41 25.80
N GLU A 158 12.51 -5.08 26.60
CA GLU A 158 12.53 -5.32 28.06
C GLU A 158 11.48 -4.49 28.83
N GLU A 159 11.11 -3.30 28.34
CA GLU A 159 10.04 -2.47 28.93
C GLU A 159 8.65 -3.01 28.62
N LEU A 160 8.45 -3.56 27.41
CA LEU A 160 7.19 -4.19 27.01
C LEU A 160 6.99 -5.53 27.75
N ASN A 161 7.99 -6.43 27.68
CA ASN A 161 7.99 -7.74 28.35
C ASN A 161 6.64 -8.49 28.17
N ASP A 162 6.09 -8.44 26.96
CA ASP A 162 4.83 -9.07 26.62
C ASP A 162 5.10 -10.43 25.94
N PRO A 163 4.49 -11.54 26.39
CA PRO A 163 4.76 -12.88 25.85
C PRO A 163 4.16 -13.11 24.45
N ASP A 164 3.17 -12.32 24.04
CA ASP A 164 2.48 -12.43 22.76
C ASP A 164 3.07 -11.46 21.70
N PHE A 165 4.09 -10.67 22.07
CA PHE A 165 4.83 -9.77 21.18
C PHE A 165 6.28 -10.23 20.95
N VAL A 166 6.73 -10.20 19.69
CA VAL A 166 8.12 -10.51 19.32
C VAL A 166 8.68 -9.49 18.34
N ILE A 167 9.91 -9.02 18.60
CA ILE A 167 10.71 -8.29 17.61
C ILE A 167 11.53 -9.30 16.79
N ILE A 168 11.50 -9.15 15.46
CA ILE A 168 12.41 -9.83 14.55
C ILE A 168 13.28 -8.73 13.90
N SER A 169 14.57 -8.73 14.22
CA SER A 169 15.51 -7.70 13.76
C SER A 169 16.47 -8.28 12.73
N ALA A 170 16.35 -7.84 11.48
CA ALA A 170 17.18 -8.28 10.37
C ALA A 170 18.28 -7.26 10.05
N ALA A 171 19.53 -7.66 10.26
CA ALA A 171 20.68 -6.89 9.78
C ALA A 171 20.94 -7.21 8.30
N GLN A 172 20.58 -6.26 7.42
CA GLN A 172 20.86 -6.36 5.99
C GLN A 172 22.31 -5.96 5.71
N ASP A 173 23.21 -6.91 5.95
CA ASP A 173 24.62 -6.78 5.59
C ASP A 173 25.14 -8.04 4.91
N THR A 174 25.52 -7.91 3.64
CA THR A 174 26.23 -8.97 2.90
C THR A 174 27.48 -9.45 3.63
N GLY A 175 28.09 -8.63 4.51
CA GLY A 175 29.23 -9.03 5.35
C GLY A 175 28.93 -10.20 6.31
N GLY A 176 27.65 -10.60 6.42
CA GLY A 176 27.24 -11.82 7.12
C GLY A 176 27.38 -11.72 8.64
N GLU A 177 27.22 -12.86 9.31
CA GLU A 177 27.29 -12.95 10.77
C GLU A 177 28.63 -12.46 11.35
N ALA A 178 29.68 -12.42 10.53
CA ALA A 178 30.88 -11.65 10.85
C ALA A 178 30.55 -10.17 11.09
N VAL A 179 30.15 -9.43 10.05
CA VAL A 179 29.96 -7.97 10.18
C VAL A 179 28.73 -7.61 11.02
N ALA A 180 27.63 -8.36 10.91
CA ALA A 180 26.39 -8.04 11.59
C ALA A 180 26.31 -8.53 13.04
N GLY A 181 26.82 -9.71 13.36
CA GLY A 181 26.52 -10.37 14.64
C GLY A 181 26.86 -9.56 15.90
N PRO A 182 28.09 -9.03 16.04
CA PRO A 182 28.53 -8.37 17.28
C PRO A 182 27.86 -7.04 17.58
N ILE A 183 27.04 -6.53 16.65
CA ILE A 183 26.09 -5.44 16.91
C ILE A 183 25.12 -5.88 18.01
N PHE A 184 24.45 -7.00 17.74
CA PHE A 184 23.44 -7.58 18.60
C PHE A 184 24.06 -8.12 19.89
N ASP A 185 25.25 -8.70 19.82
CA ASP A 185 25.97 -9.20 21.01
C ASP A 185 26.37 -8.06 21.95
N ALA A 186 26.88 -6.94 21.40
CA ALA A 186 27.23 -5.76 22.18
C ALA A 186 25.99 -5.03 22.74
N ALA A 187 24.87 -5.06 22.01
CA ALA A 187 23.57 -4.57 22.47
C ALA A 187 22.87 -5.52 23.45
N LYS A 188 23.32 -6.79 23.54
CA LYS A 188 22.67 -7.90 24.26
C LYS A 188 21.21 -8.12 23.83
N ALA A 189 20.96 -8.07 22.53
CA ALA A 189 19.63 -8.32 21.98
C ALA A 189 19.10 -9.71 22.43
N SER A 190 17.88 -9.73 22.94
CA SER A 190 17.16 -10.93 23.42
C SER A 190 15.99 -11.33 22.50
N TYR A 191 15.52 -10.38 21.69
CA TYR A 191 14.59 -10.61 20.59
C TYR A 191 15.25 -11.40 19.44
N ILE A 192 14.45 -11.85 18.46
CA ILE A 192 14.95 -12.67 17.35
C ILE A 192 15.85 -11.83 16.43
N GLN A 193 17.00 -12.38 16.05
CA GLN A 193 18.02 -11.70 15.26
C GLN A 193 18.35 -12.50 14.01
N ILE A 194 18.36 -11.83 12.86
CA ILE A 194 18.61 -12.43 11.55
C ILE A 194 19.71 -11.63 10.85
N VAL A 195 20.57 -12.29 10.08
CA VAL A 195 21.53 -11.61 9.20
C VAL A 195 21.18 -11.90 7.74
N ASP A 196 20.56 -10.91 7.11
CA ASP A 196 20.00 -11.02 5.78
C ASP A 196 21.03 -10.59 4.73
N VAL A 197 21.94 -11.52 4.41
CA VAL A 197 23.05 -11.28 3.46
C VAL A 197 22.58 -10.99 2.03
N ASN A 198 21.37 -11.42 1.65
CA ASN A 198 20.81 -11.30 0.31
C ASN A 198 19.69 -10.27 0.20
N HIS A 199 19.44 -9.51 1.27
CA HIS A 199 18.36 -8.50 1.37
C HIS A 199 16.97 -9.10 1.10
N ALA A 200 16.77 -10.38 1.40
CA ALA A 200 15.54 -11.13 1.17
C ALA A 200 14.32 -10.53 1.91
N ILE A 201 14.49 -9.93 3.09
CA ILE A 201 13.41 -9.24 3.81
C ILE A 201 13.08 -7.90 3.13
N SER A 202 14.07 -7.15 2.65
CA SER A 202 13.80 -5.97 1.81
C SER A 202 13.13 -6.36 0.49
N SER A 203 13.51 -7.49 -0.10
CA SER A 203 12.88 -8.04 -1.29
C SER A 203 11.42 -8.44 -1.03
N ALA A 204 11.13 -9.08 0.11
CA ALA A 204 9.81 -9.53 0.50
C ALA A 204 8.83 -8.38 0.75
N PHE A 205 9.25 -7.32 1.48
CA PHE A 205 8.41 -6.17 1.83
C PHE A 205 8.57 -4.93 0.91
N ASN A 206 9.45 -4.99 -0.09
CA ASN A 206 9.83 -3.87 -0.97
C ASN A 206 10.45 -2.65 -0.24
N PHE A 207 11.13 -2.86 0.89
CA PHE A 207 11.91 -1.81 1.55
C PHE A 207 13.10 -1.39 0.68
N VAL A 208 13.32 -0.07 0.57
CA VAL A 208 14.42 0.52 -0.22
C VAL A 208 15.57 1.07 0.64
N ASN A 209 15.37 1.15 1.96
CA ASN A 209 16.35 1.64 2.93
C ASN A 209 16.27 0.84 4.25
N VAL A 210 17.19 1.12 5.18
CA VAL A 210 17.16 0.67 6.58
C VAL A 210 17.60 1.79 7.55
N PRO A 211 16.97 1.95 8.73
CA PRO A 211 15.91 1.10 9.31
C PRO A 211 14.50 1.36 8.76
N SER A 212 13.92 0.34 8.11
CA SER A 212 12.49 0.18 7.81
C SER A 212 11.98 -1.08 8.52
N ALA A 213 10.67 -1.19 8.77
CA ALA A 213 10.03 -2.43 9.21
C ALA A 213 8.55 -2.50 8.79
N ALA A 214 7.92 -3.61 9.15
CA ALA A 214 6.48 -3.84 9.08
C ALA A 214 5.98 -4.28 10.47
N TRP A 215 4.74 -3.96 10.81
CA TRP A 215 4.03 -4.56 11.95
C TRP A 215 3.13 -5.67 11.44
N VAL A 216 3.10 -6.80 12.14
CA VAL A 216 2.40 -8.02 11.73
C VAL A 216 1.52 -8.51 12.86
N ASP A 217 0.21 -8.65 12.62
CA ASP A 217 -0.74 -9.17 13.60
C ASP A 217 -0.65 -10.70 13.77
N GLU A 218 -1.36 -11.24 14.76
CA GLU A 218 -1.41 -12.68 15.05
C GLU A 218 -2.07 -13.52 13.95
N THR A 219 -2.70 -12.88 12.95
CA THR A 219 -3.26 -13.50 11.74
C THR A 219 -2.30 -13.44 10.55
N GLY A 220 -1.12 -12.84 10.72
CA GLY A 220 -0.10 -12.66 9.68
C GLY A 220 -0.37 -11.49 8.73
N ARG A 221 -1.27 -10.56 9.08
CA ARG A 221 -1.52 -9.35 8.28
C ARG A 221 -0.56 -8.23 8.68
N ILE A 222 -0.11 -7.49 7.69
CA ILE A 222 0.67 -6.28 7.85
C ILE A 222 -0.28 -5.14 8.24
N VAL A 223 -0.01 -4.48 9.36
CA VAL A 223 -0.84 -3.36 9.89
C VAL A 223 -0.15 -1.99 9.85
N ARG A 224 1.17 -1.95 9.55
CA ARG A 224 1.97 -0.76 9.13
C ARG A 224 3.16 -1.23 8.29
N VAL A 225 3.65 -0.42 7.33
CA VAL A 225 4.74 -0.82 6.41
C VAL A 225 5.60 0.35 5.86
N ASP A 226 6.91 0.11 5.75
CA ASP A 226 7.94 0.98 5.11
C ASP A 226 8.06 2.40 5.69
N GLU A 227 8.03 2.47 7.02
CA GLU A 227 8.25 3.70 7.79
C GLU A 227 9.65 3.69 8.42
N GLY A 228 10.21 4.88 8.71
CA GLY A 228 11.55 4.99 9.31
C GLY A 228 11.57 4.61 10.79
N THR A 229 12.09 3.42 11.14
CA THR A 229 11.89 2.78 12.46
C THR A 229 12.93 3.16 13.52
N TYR A 230 13.21 4.45 13.61
CA TYR A 230 14.13 5.02 14.58
C TYR A 230 13.57 4.95 16.01
N ALA A 231 14.39 4.49 16.95
CA ALA A 231 14.00 4.37 18.37
C ALA A 231 14.21 5.68 19.16
N LYS A 232 14.90 6.65 18.56
CA LYS A 232 15.23 7.95 19.13
C LYS A 232 15.40 8.99 18.02
N THR A 233 15.28 10.28 18.34
CA THR A 233 15.65 11.35 17.39
C THR A 233 17.16 11.36 17.14
N HIS A 234 17.58 11.37 15.87
CA HIS A 234 19.00 11.35 15.45
C HIS A 234 19.41 12.65 14.73
N PRO A 235 20.65 13.18 14.92
CA PRO A 235 21.09 14.47 14.36
C PRO A 235 21.08 14.60 12.83
N PHE A 236 20.98 13.49 12.10
CA PHE A 236 21.04 13.45 10.63
C PHE A 236 19.69 13.11 9.97
N GLY A 237 18.64 12.89 10.76
CA GLY A 237 17.31 12.46 10.31
C GLY A 237 16.85 11.20 11.06
N GLY A 238 15.53 11.07 11.25
CA GLY A 238 14.91 10.08 12.13
C GLY A 238 14.43 10.70 13.45
N THR A 239 13.22 10.33 13.88
CA THR A 239 12.55 10.82 15.09
C THR A 239 12.29 9.69 16.08
N ASP A 240 11.89 10.01 17.30
CA ASP A 240 11.47 9.05 18.33
C ASP A 240 10.01 8.58 18.20
N ALA A 241 9.25 9.10 17.22
CA ALA A 241 7.80 8.90 17.09
C ALA A 241 7.35 7.43 16.88
N TYR A 242 8.22 6.57 16.34
CA TYR A 242 7.88 5.18 16.04
C TYR A 242 7.76 4.30 17.30
N ALA A 243 8.54 4.59 18.35
CA ALA A 243 8.53 3.80 19.58
C ALA A 243 7.26 3.98 20.44
N PRO A 244 6.71 5.21 20.64
CA PRO A 244 5.38 5.39 21.24
C PRO A 244 4.27 4.69 20.48
N ALA A 245 4.27 4.77 19.14
CA ALA A 245 3.27 4.14 18.29
C ALA A 245 3.26 2.60 18.46
N LEU A 246 4.43 1.96 18.41
CA LEU A 246 4.58 0.53 18.67
C LEU A 246 4.09 0.16 20.09
N LYS A 247 4.42 0.97 21.09
CA LYS A 247 4.00 0.75 22.49
C LYS A 247 2.50 0.98 22.73
N ASP A 248 1.79 1.66 21.84
CA ASP A 248 0.33 1.74 21.85
C ASP A 248 -0.27 0.49 21.20
N TRP A 249 0.25 0.08 20.03
CA TRP A 249 -0.20 -1.13 19.33
C TRP A 249 -0.04 -2.40 20.16
N VAL A 250 1.11 -2.63 20.81
CA VAL A 250 1.31 -3.81 21.67
C VAL A 250 0.36 -3.83 22.89
N ARG A 251 -0.18 -2.69 23.32
CA ARG A 251 -1.13 -2.61 24.46
C ARG A 251 -2.60 -2.70 24.04
N ASN A 252 -2.93 -2.19 22.86
CA ASN A 252 -4.32 -2.03 22.40
C ASN A 252 -4.69 -3.02 21.27
N GLY A 253 -3.71 -3.72 20.68
CA GLY A 253 -3.90 -4.60 19.54
C GLY A 253 -4.58 -3.89 18.37
N ALA A 254 -5.58 -4.54 17.78
CA ALA A 254 -6.41 -4.00 16.71
C ALA A 254 -7.19 -2.70 17.08
N ALA A 255 -7.29 -2.34 18.36
CA ALA A 255 -7.91 -1.09 18.81
C ALA A 255 -6.92 0.10 18.92
N SER A 256 -5.67 -0.06 18.50
CA SER A 256 -4.69 1.02 18.46
C SER A 256 -4.96 2.00 17.33
N GLN A 257 -4.87 3.30 17.64
CA GLN A 257 -4.91 4.41 16.66
C GLN A 257 -3.77 4.37 15.61
N TYR A 258 -2.84 3.41 15.72
CA TYR A 258 -1.74 3.22 14.79
C TYR A 258 -1.91 2.00 13.87
N VAL A 259 -2.98 1.23 13.99
CA VAL A 259 -3.31 0.16 13.03
C VAL A 259 -3.90 0.80 11.76
N GLN A 260 -3.31 0.52 10.60
CA GLN A 260 -3.82 0.97 9.30
C GLN A 260 -4.75 -0.09 8.69
N ALA A 261 -5.77 0.37 7.95
CA ALA A 261 -6.64 -0.52 7.19
C ALA A 261 -5.88 -1.21 6.04
N ALA A 262 -6.31 -2.42 5.64
CA ALA A 262 -5.62 -3.20 4.62
C ALA A 262 -5.50 -2.48 3.25
N ALA A 263 -6.48 -1.64 2.90
CA ALA A 263 -6.40 -0.75 1.72
C ALA A 263 -5.22 0.23 1.85
N THR A 264 -5.16 0.98 2.95
CA THR A 264 -4.04 1.88 3.27
C THR A 264 -2.69 1.16 3.26
N VAL A 265 -2.60 -0.04 3.84
CA VAL A 265 -1.35 -0.82 3.85
C VAL A 265 -0.95 -1.29 2.45
N THR A 266 -1.90 -1.75 1.63
CA THR A 266 -1.61 -2.20 0.24
C THR A 266 -1.24 -1.07 -0.72
N GLU A 267 -1.82 0.12 -0.54
CA GLU A 267 -1.33 1.35 -1.18
C GLU A 267 0.05 1.76 -0.66
N ASN A 268 0.34 1.46 0.61
CA ASN A 268 1.61 1.81 1.24
C ASN A 268 2.80 0.94 0.81
N ILE A 269 2.58 -0.27 0.29
CA ILE A 269 3.67 -1.12 -0.24
C ILE A 269 4.20 -0.54 -1.56
N ARG A 270 5.51 -0.26 -1.63
CA ARG A 270 6.15 0.20 -2.87
C ARG A 270 5.99 -0.83 -3.99
N LYS A 271 5.54 -0.38 -5.16
CA LYS A 271 5.46 -1.21 -6.38
C LYS A 271 6.77 -1.11 -7.14
N ARG A 272 7.30 -2.26 -7.58
CA ARG A 272 8.53 -2.36 -8.37
C ARG A 272 8.21 -2.55 -9.85
N THR A 273 9.09 -2.09 -10.73
CA THR A 273 9.05 -2.45 -12.17
C THR A 273 9.72 -3.83 -12.39
N PRO A 274 9.50 -4.50 -13.54
CA PRO A 274 10.18 -5.77 -13.85
C PRO A 274 11.71 -5.66 -13.80
N GLU A 275 12.27 -4.52 -14.21
CA GLU A 275 13.71 -4.24 -14.10
C GLU A 275 14.14 -4.16 -12.64
N GLN A 276 13.33 -3.54 -11.76
CA GLN A 276 13.64 -3.43 -10.34
C GLN A 276 13.56 -4.78 -9.60
N GLU A 277 12.67 -5.69 -10.00
CA GLU A 277 12.69 -7.08 -9.49
C GLU A 277 13.88 -7.88 -10.06
N GLN A 278 14.30 -7.61 -11.31
CA GLN A 278 15.53 -8.17 -11.89
C GLN A 278 16.79 -7.69 -11.14
N ALA A 279 16.76 -6.50 -10.55
CA ALA A 279 17.87 -5.98 -9.74
C ALA A 279 18.15 -6.83 -8.50
N GLU A 280 17.12 -7.37 -7.85
CA GLU A 280 17.25 -8.26 -6.69
C GLU A 280 17.95 -9.57 -7.09
N ALA A 281 17.56 -10.14 -8.23
CA ALA A 281 18.21 -11.31 -8.81
C ALA A 281 19.68 -11.03 -9.16
N ALA A 282 19.99 -9.85 -9.71
CA ALA A 282 21.37 -9.42 -9.96
C ALA A 282 22.18 -9.26 -8.65
N PHE A 283 21.59 -8.65 -7.62
CA PHE A 283 22.24 -8.45 -6.32
C PHE A 283 22.59 -9.79 -5.64
N ARG A 284 21.62 -10.71 -5.57
CA ARG A 284 21.78 -12.08 -5.06
C ARG A 284 22.90 -12.83 -5.79
N LEU A 285 22.98 -12.66 -7.12
CA LEU A 285 24.03 -13.25 -7.97
C LEU A 285 25.41 -12.65 -7.72
N GLY A 286 25.49 -11.33 -7.49
CA GLY A 286 26.72 -10.64 -7.09
C GLY A 286 27.28 -11.15 -5.76
N ASN A 287 26.41 -11.31 -4.76
CA ASN A 287 26.77 -11.86 -3.44
C ASN A 287 27.31 -13.28 -3.55
N PHE A 288 26.62 -14.16 -4.28
CA PHE A 288 27.06 -15.52 -4.55
C PHE A 288 28.45 -15.55 -5.21
N PHE A 289 28.70 -14.75 -6.26
CA PHE A 289 30.02 -14.73 -6.88
C PHE A 289 31.11 -14.21 -5.93
N ARG A 290 30.79 -13.28 -5.03
CA ARG A 290 31.73 -12.82 -4.01
C ARG A 290 32.09 -13.92 -3.02
N GLU A 291 31.12 -14.65 -2.48
CA GLU A 291 31.35 -15.80 -1.59
C GLU A 291 32.19 -16.89 -2.25
N LYS A 292 31.99 -17.12 -3.55
CA LYS A 292 32.81 -18.04 -4.36
C LYS A 292 34.19 -17.47 -4.74
N GLY A 293 34.51 -16.21 -4.41
CA GLY A 293 35.78 -15.54 -4.72
C GLY A 293 35.98 -15.15 -6.19
N HIS A 294 34.90 -14.84 -6.92
CA HIS A 294 34.91 -14.38 -8.32
C HIS A 294 34.63 -12.88 -8.42
N ALA A 295 35.56 -12.08 -7.87
CA ALA A 295 35.47 -10.63 -7.74
C ALA A 295 34.87 -9.89 -8.96
N GLU A 296 35.38 -10.14 -10.16
CA GLU A 296 34.96 -9.44 -11.38
C GLU A 296 33.48 -9.68 -11.74
N LYS A 297 32.94 -10.87 -11.44
CA LYS A 297 31.51 -11.19 -11.62
C LYS A 297 30.67 -10.57 -10.50
N ALA A 298 31.16 -10.55 -9.25
CA ALA A 298 30.49 -9.85 -8.15
C ALA A 298 30.30 -8.35 -8.44
N GLU A 299 31.36 -7.67 -8.86
CA GLU A 299 31.31 -6.26 -9.29
C GLU A 299 30.33 -6.01 -10.43
N HIS A 300 30.32 -6.89 -11.43
CA HIS A 300 29.43 -6.77 -12.59
C HIS A 300 27.96 -6.81 -12.17
N TYR A 301 27.56 -7.80 -11.37
CA TYR A 301 26.16 -7.99 -11.01
C TYR A 301 25.66 -7.01 -9.94
N TRP A 302 26.50 -6.53 -9.01
CA TRP A 302 26.14 -5.40 -8.14
C TRP A 302 26.02 -4.06 -8.89
N LEU A 303 26.82 -3.85 -9.94
CA LEU A 303 26.66 -2.68 -10.80
C LEU A 303 25.37 -2.77 -11.63
N MET A 304 25.03 -3.96 -12.13
CA MET A 304 23.75 -4.26 -12.77
C MET A 304 22.58 -3.98 -11.82
N ALA A 305 22.59 -4.50 -10.59
CA ALA A 305 21.54 -4.26 -9.59
C ALA A 305 21.29 -2.76 -9.36
N ARG A 306 22.35 -1.97 -9.14
CA ARG A 306 22.23 -0.50 -8.96
C ARG A 306 21.82 0.27 -10.22
N THR A 307 22.05 -0.30 -11.41
CA THR A 307 21.62 0.30 -12.68
C THR A 307 20.14 0.03 -12.96
N LEU A 308 19.66 -1.16 -12.59
CA LEU A 308 18.26 -1.58 -12.72
C LEU A 308 17.35 -0.97 -11.65
N HIS A 309 17.83 -0.87 -10.40
CA HIS A 309 17.11 -0.28 -9.27
C HIS A 309 17.92 0.85 -8.60
N PRO A 310 18.10 2.00 -9.27
CA PRO A 310 18.92 3.12 -8.77
C PRO A 310 18.36 3.77 -7.50
N ASP A 311 17.08 3.54 -7.19
CA ASP A 311 16.42 4.05 -5.99
C ASP A 311 16.52 3.10 -4.78
N SER A 312 17.10 1.91 -4.95
CA SER A 312 17.44 1.01 -3.82
C SER A 312 18.69 1.53 -3.11
N ILE A 313 18.45 2.25 -2.01
CA ILE A 313 19.52 2.71 -1.11
C ILE A 313 20.20 1.51 -0.46
N ASN A 314 19.48 0.42 -0.21
CA ASN A 314 20.04 -0.81 0.33
C ASN A 314 21.20 -1.33 -0.56
N PHE A 315 21.02 -1.34 -1.89
CA PHE A 315 22.12 -1.67 -2.82
C PHE A 315 23.25 -0.62 -2.83
N PHE A 316 22.91 0.67 -2.75
CA PHE A 316 23.90 1.75 -2.73
C PHE A 316 24.76 1.75 -1.45
N ARG A 317 24.14 1.64 -0.27
CA ARG A 317 24.82 1.63 1.03
C ARG A 317 25.59 0.33 1.25
N GLN A 318 25.10 -0.80 0.77
CA GLN A 318 25.83 -2.06 0.84
C GLN A 318 27.14 -2.02 0.05
N ASP A 319 27.16 -1.35 -1.11
CA ASP A 319 28.39 -1.10 -1.87
C ASP A 319 29.42 -0.30 -1.06
N LEU A 320 28.94 0.70 -0.30
CA LEU A 320 29.77 1.54 0.58
C LEU A 320 30.18 0.83 1.87
N THR A 321 29.42 -0.16 2.38
CA THR A 321 29.86 -1.01 3.51
C THR A 321 31.20 -1.69 3.21
N LEU A 322 31.50 -1.97 1.94
CA LEU A 322 32.74 -2.60 1.48
C LEU A 322 33.85 -1.58 1.18
N SER A 323 33.82 -0.42 1.85
CA SER A 323 34.78 0.69 1.72
C SER A 323 35.09 1.31 3.09
N ALA A 324 36.21 2.04 3.23
CA ALA A 324 36.60 2.62 4.52
C ALA A 324 35.69 3.75 5.03
N GLU A 325 34.81 4.32 4.20
CA GLU A 325 33.82 5.30 4.65
C GLU A 325 32.53 4.65 5.20
N GLY A 326 32.32 3.35 4.92
CA GLY A 326 31.17 2.57 5.38
C GLY A 326 29.81 3.02 4.84
N SER A 327 28.74 2.37 5.30
CA SER A 327 27.36 2.55 4.82
C SER A 327 26.71 3.92 5.15
N ALA A 328 27.48 4.86 5.70
CA ALA A 328 27.04 6.20 6.11
C ALA A 328 28.08 7.31 5.79
N GLY A 329 29.03 7.04 4.91
CA GLY A 329 30.14 7.94 4.56
C GLY A 329 29.79 9.22 3.79
N GLU A 330 30.82 9.94 3.34
CA GLU A 330 30.68 11.15 2.51
C GLU A 330 29.93 10.88 1.21
N SER A 331 30.19 9.75 0.54
CA SER A 331 29.47 9.31 -0.66
C SER A 331 27.98 9.09 -0.39
N PHE A 332 27.63 8.55 0.79
CA PHE A 332 26.23 8.41 1.20
C PHE A 332 25.60 9.76 1.51
N MET A 333 26.28 10.64 2.26
CA MET A 333 25.77 11.98 2.57
C MET A 333 25.58 12.83 1.31
N LYS A 334 26.44 12.65 0.29
CA LYS A 334 26.27 13.23 -1.03
C LYS A 334 25.05 12.65 -1.76
N PHE A 335 24.98 11.34 -1.95
CA PHE A 335 23.83 10.67 -2.60
C PHE A 335 22.50 11.09 -1.95
N ARG A 336 22.46 11.10 -0.61
CA ARG A 336 21.30 11.51 0.18
C ARG A 336 20.92 12.97 -0.03
N THR A 337 21.88 13.83 -0.32
CA THR A 337 21.59 15.24 -0.66
C THR A 337 20.98 15.33 -2.06
N GLU A 338 21.56 14.65 -3.05
CA GLU A 338 21.10 14.67 -4.45
C GLU A 338 19.71 14.01 -4.61
N PHE A 339 19.45 12.90 -3.92
CA PHE A 339 18.18 12.15 -3.99
C PHE A 339 17.02 12.91 -3.31
N THR A 340 17.25 13.52 -2.14
CA THR A 340 16.26 14.40 -1.50
C THR A 340 16.02 15.68 -2.33
N GLN A 341 17.05 16.23 -2.98
CA GLN A 341 16.88 17.36 -3.92
C GLN A 341 16.08 16.98 -5.18
N ALA A 342 16.07 15.69 -5.57
CA ALA A 342 15.21 15.16 -6.63
C ALA A 342 13.74 14.94 -6.18
N GLY A 343 13.37 15.32 -4.95
CA GLY A 343 12.01 15.19 -4.43
C GLY A 343 11.60 13.76 -4.06
N LYS A 344 12.56 12.84 -3.92
CA LYS A 344 12.32 11.45 -3.54
C LYS A 344 12.55 11.25 -2.05
N ASP A 345 11.69 10.45 -1.40
CA ASP A 345 11.84 10.06 0.01
C ASP A 345 12.11 8.56 0.18
N TYR A 346 12.91 8.28 1.20
CA TYR A 346 13.47 7.00 1.60
C TYR A 346 12.52 6.18 2.45
N TYR A 347 11.67 6.86 3.21
CA TYR A 347 10.69 6.28 4.13
C TYR A 347 9.35 6.95 3.88
N ARG A 348 8.26 6.27 4.24
CA ARG A 348 7.03 6.98 4.55
C ARG A 348 7.19 7.70 5.89
N PRO A 349 6.78 8.98 6.03
CA PRO A 349 6.66 9.59 7.35
C PRO A 349 5.65 8.79 8.18
N LEU A 350 5.87 8.64 9.48
CA LEU A 350 4.86 8.04 10.35
C LEU A 350 3.66 8.98 10.44
N GLU A 351 2.66 8.73 9.59
CA GLU A 351 1.41 9.48 9.60
C GLU A 351 0.65 9.12 10.87
N ASN A 352 0.55 10.12 11.75
CA ASN A 352 -0.33 10.12 12.90
C ASN A 352 -1.74 10.49 12.42
N ILE A 353 -2.75 9.88 13.01
CA ILE A 353 -4.12 10.34 12.91
C ILE A 353 -4.16 11.75 13.52
N LEU A 354 -4.44 12.76 12.68
CA LEU A 354 -4.48 14.14 13.12
C LEU A 354 -5.79 14.41 13.85
N GLU A 355 -5.66 14.94 15.08
CA GLU A 355 -6.76 15.38 15.93
C GLU A 355 -7.88 14.32 16.07
N PRO A 356 -7.56 13.09 16.53
CA PRO A 356 -8.43 11.92 16.42
C PRO A 356 -9.79 12.08 17.11
N ASP A 357 -9.88 12.91 18.16
CA ASP A 357 -11.14 13.20 18.85
C ASP A 357 -12.12 14.07 18.04
N ILE A 358 -11.66 14.80 17.00
CA ILE A 358 -12.51 15.70 16.22
C ILE A 358 -13.52 14.90 15.40
N ALA A 359 -14.80 15.14 15.68
CA ALA A 359 -15.92 14.58 14.93
C ALA A 359 -15.92 15.07 13.48
N ILE A 360 -15.57 14.20 12.55
CA ILE A 360 -15.52 14.45 11.10
C ILE A 360 -16.82 13.98 10.47
N VAL A 361 -17.36 14.78 9.56
CA VAL A 361 -18.32 14.32 8.56
C VAL A 361 -17.55 14.22 7.24
N ASP A 362 -17.42 13.02 6.69
CA ASP A 362 -16.84 12.84 5.36
C ASP A 362 -17.75 13.52 4.32
N PRO A 363 -17.26 14.55 3.58
CA PRO A 363 -18.11 15.37 2.73
C PRO A 363 -18.39 14.76 1.35
N HIS A 364 -17.67 13.71 0.92
CA HIS A 364 -17.84 13.12 -0.40
C HIS A 364 -17.22 11.72 -0.50
N HIS A 365 -18.06 10.70 -0.65
CA HIS A 365 -17.65 9.39 -1.18
C HIS A 365 -18.65 8.84 -2.21
N HIS A 366 -18.29 7.71 -2.82
CA HIS A 366 -19.12 6.97 -3.79
C HIS A 366 -19.25 5.51 -3.35
N LEU A 367 -20.29 4.81 -3.78
CA LEU A 367 -20.49 3.37 -3.57
C LEU A 367 -20.82 2.69 -4.91
N TRP A 368 -20.06 1.68 -5.31
CA TRP A 368 -20.15 1.11 -6.64
C TRP A 368 -19.87 -0.40 -6.72
N LEU A 369 -20.35 -0.99 -7.82
CA LEU A 369 -19.97 -2.30 -8.32
C LEU A 369 -19.61 -2.12 -9.81
N ARG A 370 -18.31 -2.12 -10.13
CA ARG A 370 -17.78 -1.73 -11.45
C ARG A 370 -16.59 -2.60 -11.86
N ASN A 371 -16.66 -3.21 -13.05
CA ASN A 371 -15.54 -3.91 -13.70
C ASN A 371 -14.82 -4.97 -12.84
N GLY A 372 -15.53 -5.62 -11.91
CA GLY A 372 -14.97 -6.61 -10.99
C GLY A 372 -14.54 -6.05 -9.62
N TYR A 373 -14.61 -4.73 -9.42
CA TYR A 373 -14.35 -4.07 -8.15
C TYR A 373 -15.66 -3.68 -7.45
N THR A 374 -15.74 -3.91 -6.14
CA THR A 374 -16.79 -3.42 -5.25
C THR A 374 -16.22 -2.41 -4.27
N TYR A 375 -17.05 -1.42 -3.93
CA TYR A 375 -16.85 -0.55 -2.78
C TYR A 375 -18.24 -0.21 -2.25
N LEU A 376 -18.65 -0.90 -1.19
CA LEU A 376 -19.97 -0.87 -0.57
C LEU A 376 -19.82 -0.52 0.92
N LEU A 377 -20.86 -0.70 1.76
CA LEU A 377 -20.73 -0.43 3.19
C LEU A 377 -19.58 -1.21 3.89
N PRO A 378 -19.30 -2.50 3.62
CA PRO A 378 -18.23 -3.21 4.33
C PRO A 378 -16.85 -2.60 4.11
N GLU A 379 -16.55 -2.17 2.88
CA GLU A 379 -15.29 -1.50 2.53
C GLU A 379 -15.25 -0.09 3.12
N LEU A 380 -16.31 0.70 2.95
CA LEU A 380 -16.42 2.05 3.53
C LEU A 380 -16.34 2.04 5.06
N ALA A 381 -16.95 1.06 5.73
CA ALA A 381 -16.91 0.93 7.18
C ALA A 381 -15.50 0.63 7.70
N ALA A 382 -14.71 -0.16 6.96
CA ALA A 382 -13.30 -0.37 7.27
C ALA A 382 -12.51 0.94 7.20
N ASP A 383 -12.69 1.72 6.13
CA ASP A 383 -12.02 3.02 5.96
C ASP A 383 -12.48 4.05 7.00
N MET A 384 -13.78 4.10 7.32
CA MET A 384 -14.33 4.92 8.41
C MET A 384 -13.84 4.49 9.81
N SER A 385 -13.39 3.24 9.96
CA SER A 385 -12.79 2.71 11.19
C SER A 385 -11.26 2.89 11.28
N SER A 386 -10.62 3.53 10.29
CA SER A 386 -9.18 3.79 10.25
C SER A 386 -8.62 4.67 11.39
N GLY A 387 -9.47 5.14 12.31
CA GLY A 387 -9.12 5.74 13.59
C GLY A 387 -9.33 7.25 13.70
N HIS A 388 -9.62 7.93 12.60
CA HIS A 388 -10.27 9.26 12.66
C HIS A 388 -11.71 9.10 13.18
N ASN A 389 -12.18 10.01 14.03
CA ASN A 389 -13.55 10.03 14.54
C ASN A 389 -14.57 10.51 13.47
N ILE A 390 -14.74 9.71 12.41
CA ILE A 390 -15.73 9.96 11.36
C ILE A 390 -17.11 9.56 11.90
N VAL A 391 -17.97 10.54 12.18
CA VAL A 391 -19.29 10.32 12.80
C VAL A 391 -20.42 10.14 11.77
N ALA A 392 -20.21 10.59 10.55
CA ALA A 392 -21.14 10.45 9.42
C ALA A 392 -20.42 10.63 8.07
N SER A 393 -21.07 10.24 6.97
CA SER A 393 -20.58 10.52 5.61
C SER A 393 -21.68 10.97 4.64
N VAL A 394 -21.27 11.72 3.62
CA VAL A 394 -22.13 12.21 2.54
C VAL A 394 -21.87 11.41 1.26
N PHE A 395 -22.91 10.75 0.76
CA PHE A 395 -22.86 10.03 -0.50
C PHE A 395 -23.07 10.97 -1.70
N ALA A 396 -22.20 10.85 -2.70
CA ALA A 396 -22.31 11.47 -4.01
C ALA A 396 -22.74 10.43 -5.06
N GLU A 397 -23.83 10.68 -5.78
CA GLU A 397 -24.27 9.85 -6.90
C GLU A 397 -23.20 9.73 -8.00
N CYS A 398 -22.98 8.51 -8.51
CA CYS A 398 -21.91 8.23 -9.46
C CYS A 398 -22.33 7.51 -10.74
N HIS A 399 -23.63 7.22 -10.94
CA HIS A 399 -24.18 6.30 -11.97
C HIS A 399 -23.92 4.82 -11.62
N SER A 400 -24.35 4.43 -10.42
CA SER A 400 -24.36 3.07 -9.85
C SER A 400 -25.81 2.60 -9.68
N MET A 401 -26.10 1.32 -9.92
CA MET A 401 -27.43 0.71 -9.66
C MET A 401 -28.68 1.41 -10.25
N TYR A 402 -28.54 2.25 -11.29
CA TYR A 402 -29.66 2.84 -12.03
C TYR A 402 -30.66 1.75 -12.49
N ARG A 403 -31.97 2.04 -12.38
CA ARG A 403 -33.03 1.08 -12.70
C ARG A 403 -32.94 0.63 -14.16
N GLN A 404 -32.89 -0.69 -14.40
CA GLN A 404 -32.77 -1.27 -15.74
C GLN A 404 -33.99 -0.98 -16.64
N GLY A 405 -35.16 -0.77 -16.04
CA GLY A 405 -36.42 -0.47 -16.72
C GLY A 405 -37.21 0.65 -16.04
N GLY A 406 -38.41 0.91 -16.54
CA GLY A 406 -39.24 2.06 -16.13
C GLY A 406 -39.01 3.31 -16.99
N PRO A 407 -39.67 4.43 -16.65
CA PRO A 407 -39.47 5.74 -17.29
C PRO A 407 -37.99 6.10 -17.27
N LEU A 408 -37.50 6.77 -18.32
CA LEU A 408 -36.08 7.12 -18.45
C LEU A 408 -35.63 8.10 -17.35
N GLU A 409 -36.50 9.07 -17.11
CA GLU A 409 -36.42 10.15 -16.14
C GLU A 409 -36.43 9.70 -14.67
N GLU A 410 -36.84 8.46 -14.39
CA GLU A 410 -36.88 7.88 -13.04
C GLU A 410 -35.82 6.78 -12.80
N ARG A 411 -34.81 6.62 -13.69
CA ARG A 411 -33.82 5.54 -13.55
C ARG A 411 -32.73 5.84 -12.52
N SER A 412 -32.35 7.10 -12.35
CA SER A 412 -31.36 7.53 -11.35
C SER A 412 -31.79 7.20 -9.92
N LEU A 413 -33.11 7.24 -9.65
CA LEU A 413 -33.70 6.89 -8.35
C LEU A 413 -33.31 5.48 -7.86
N GLY A 414 -32.88 4.58 -8.75
CA GLY A 414 -32.32 3.27 -8.37
C GLY A 414 -31.02 3.37 -7.57
N GLU A 415 -30.19 4.38 -7.83
CA GLU A 415 -29.01 4.68 -7.02
C GLU A 415 -29.43 5.16 -5.62
N THR A 416 -30.43 6.05 -5.54
CA THR A 416 -31.02 6.51 -4.28
C THR A 416 -31.59 5.35 -3.45
N GLU A 417 -32.31 4.42 -4.07
CA GLU A 417 -32.87 3.21 -3.44
C GLU A 417 -31.76 2.28 -2.93
N PHE A 418 -30.70 2.09 -3.72
CA PHE A 418 -29.53 1.29 -3.35
C PHE A 418 -28.75 1.89 -2.17
N VAL A 419 -28.47 3.21 -2.20
CA VAL A 419 -27.74 3.92 -1.14
C VAL A 419 -28.53 3.95 0.16
N ARG A 420 -29.85 4.09 0.10
CA ARG A 420 -30.72 3.94 1.28
C ARG A 420 -30.63 2.55 1.90
N GLY A 421 -30.40 1.51 1.11
CA GLY A 421 -30.08 0.18 1.62
C GLY A 421 -28.78 0.15 2.41
N GLN A 422 -27.72 0.79 1.90
CA GLN A 422 -26.41 0.90 2.59
C GLN A 422 -26.51 1.74 3.86
N ALA A 423 -27.23 2.88 3.84
CA ALA A 423 -27.50 3.70 5.00
C ALA A 423 -28.28 2.93 6.09
N ALA A 424 -29.30 2.15 5.69
CA ALA A 424 -30.07 1.31 6.61
C ALA A 424 -29.24 0.16 7.21
N MET A 425 -28.27 -0.38 6.46
CA MET A 425 -27.30 -1.34 7.00
C MET A 425 -26.35 -0.68 8.01
N SER A 426 -25.86 0.53 7.75
CA SER A 426 -25.03 1.30 8.70
C SER A 426 -25.81 1.61 9.99
N ALA A 427 -27.07 2.04 9.86
CA ALA A 427 -27.96 2.35 11.00
C ALA A 427 -28.28 1.15 11.92
N SER A 428 -27.86 -0.07 11.58
CA SER A 428 -27.91 -1.23 12.49
C SER A 428 -26.86 -1.19 13.60
N GLY A 429 -25.74 -0.49 13.40
CA GLY A 429 -24.57 -0.50 14.28
C GLY A 429 -23.60 -1.68 14.09
N GLU A 430 -23.97 -2.70 13.29
CA GLU A 430 -23.10 -3.86 12.99
C GLU A 430 -21.86 -3.49 12.17
N PHE A 431 -21.87 -2.31 11.53
CA PHE A 431 -20.78 -1.75 10.71
C PHE A 431 -20.09 -0.55 11.41
N GLY A 432 -20.14 -0.51 12.75
CA GLY A 432 -19.56 0.57 13.55
C GLY A 432 -20.56 1.65 13.95
N SER A 433 -20.08 2.67 14.67
CA SER A 433 -20.89 3.76 15.24
C SER A 433 -21.17 4.92 14.29
N ALA A 434 -20.49 4.96 13.13
CA ALA A 434 -20.60 6.04 12.17
C ALA A 434 -21.83 5.88 11.27
N ARG A 435 -22.49 7.00 10.92
CA ARG A 435 -23.66 7.01 10.02
C ARG A 435 -23.20 7.16 8.57
N ALA A 436 -22.96 6.03 7.89
CA ALA A 436 -22.58 6.05 6.48
C ALA A 436 -23.77 6.48 5.62
N CYS A 437 -23.55 7.39 4.66
CA CYS A 437 -24.59 7.94 3.78
C CYS A 437 -25.74 8.66 4.54
N ASP A 438 -25.43 9.30 5.68
CA ASP A 438 -26.37 10.09 6.52
C ASP A 438 -27.02 11.23 5.72
N VAL A 439 -26.30 11.73 4.71
CA VAL A 439 -26.80 12.62 3.66
C VAL A 439 -26.43 12.03 2.31
N MET A 440 -27.26 12.24 1.29
CA MET A 440 -26.99 11.84 -0.09
C MET A 440 -27.46 12.92 -1.07
N PHE A 441 -26.70 13.15 -2.13
CA PHE A 441 -27.14 13.95 -3.28
C PHE A 441 -27.12 13.10 -4.56
N GLY A 442 -28.14 13.28 -5.41
CA GLY A 442 -28.32 12.53 -6.65
C GLY A 442 -29.25 13.23 -7.64
N ASN A 443 -29.33 12.71 -8.85
CA ASN A 443 -29.87 13.38 -10.01
C ASN A 443 -31.35 13.07 -10.26
N VAL A 444 -32.08 14.08 -10.70
CA VAL A 444 -33.44 13.98 -11.24
C VAL A 444 -33.53 14.94 -12.42
N ASP A 445 -34.15 14.53 -13.52
CA ASP A 445 -34.21 15.37 -14.72
C ASP A 445 -35.09 16.61 -14.49
N VAL A 446 -34.45 17.77 -14.35
CA VAL A 446 -35.13 19.05 -14.15
C VAL A 446 -35.94 19.51 -15.38
N MET A 447 -35.74 18.90 -16.55
CA MET A 447 -36.57 19.17 -17.75
C MET A 447 -38.01 18.66 -17.59
N LEU A 448 -38.30 17.82 -16.58
CA LEU A 448 -39.67 17.47 -16.18
C LEU A 448 -40.47 18.65 -15.63
N GLY A 449 -39.78 19.73 -15.23
CA GLY A 449 -40.37 20.87 -14.53
C GLY A 449 -40.44 20.66 -13.02
N VAL A 450 -40.24 21.75 -12.27
CA VAL A 450 -40.02 21.72 -10.81
C VAL A 450 -41.17 21.07 -10.02
N SER A 451 -42.43 21.22 -10.46
CA SER A 451 -43.59 20.56 -9.84
C SER A 451 -43.59 19.03 -9.99
N ALA A 452 -43.02 18.49 -11.08
CA ALA A 452 -42.85 17.06 -11.25
C ALA A 452 -41.70 16.52 -10.39
N VAL A 453 -40.58 17.27 -10.32
CA VAL A 453 -39.46 16.97 -9.43
C VAL A 453 -39.89 16.97 -7.96
N ALA A 454 -40.66 17.96 -7.53
CA ALA A 454 -41.22 18.04 -6.19
C ALA A 454 -42.02 16.78 -5.82
N LYS A 455 -42.89 16.29 -6.72
CA LYS A 455 -43.67 15.05 -6.54
C LYS A 455 -42.78 13.81 -6.42
N VAL A 456 -41.65 13.77 -7.13
CA VAL A 456 -40.65 12.70 -6.97
C VAL A 456 -39.98 12.79 -5.59
N LEU A 457 -39.51 13.97 -5.17
CA LEU A 457 -38.85 14.17 -3.88
C LEU A 457 -39.77 13.86 -2.70
N THR A 458 -41.03 14.35 -2.71
CA THR A 458 -42.03 14.04 -1.67
C THR A 458 -42.31 12.53 -1.60
N ARG A 459 -42.51 11.87 -2.75
CA ARG A 459 -42.74 10.41 -2.81
C ARG A 459 -41.54 9.60 -2.32
N MET A 460 -40.33 10.12 -2.50
CA MET A 460 -39.09 9.51 -2.01
C MET A 460 -38.77 9.88 -0.56
N ASP A 461 -39.55 10.73 0.12
CA ASP A 461 -39.18 11.31 1.43
C ASP A 461 -37.79 11.97 1.37
N MET A 462 -37.66 13.00 0.52
CA MET A 462 -36.43 13.76 0.27
C MET A 462 -36.67 15.26 0.29
N THR A 463 -35.67 16.00 0.76
CA THR A 463 -35.65 17.46 0.79
C THR A 463 -35.30 18.06 -0.57
N LEU A 464 -35.96 19.16 -0.94
CA LEU A 464 -35.52 20.04 -2.03
C LEU A 464 -34.62 21.14 -1.46
N ASP A 465 -33.32 21.07 -1.70
CA ASP A 465 -32.44 22.24 -1.54
C ASP A 465 -32.53 23.11 -2.79
N CYS A 466 -32.75 24.42 -2.61
CA CYS A 466 -32.77 25.37 -3.71
C CYS A 466 -32.00 26.66 -3.39
N TRP A 467 -31.06 27.00 -4.28
CA TRP A 467 -30.46 28.33 -4.33
C TRP A 467 -31.07 29.13 -5.49
N VAL A 468 -31.69 30.26 -5.16
CA VAL A 468 -32.42 31.15 -6.09
C VAL A 468 -32.15 32.61 -5.77
N TYR A 469 -32.48 33.51 -6.69
CA TYR A 469 -32.46 34.95 -6.44
C TYR A 469 -33.80 35.49 -5.96
N HIS A 470 -33.79 36.66 -5.30
CA HIS A 470 -34.99 37.24 -4.67
C HIS A 470 -36.18 37.42 -5.61
N THR A 471 -35.93 37.65 -6.91
CA THR A 471 -36.94 37.75 -7.97
C THR A 471 -37.72 36.47 -8.24
N GLN A 472 -37.22 35.32 -7.77
CA GLN A 472 -37.81 33.98 -7.96
C GLN A 472 -38.48 33.45 -6.69
N LEU A 473 -38.43 34.18 -5.56
CA LEU A 473 -39.00 33.72 -4.28
C LEU A 473 -40.49 33.39 -4.38
N THR A 474 -41.24 34.12 -5.20
CA THR A 474 -42.66 33.86 -5.47
C THR A 474 -42.91 32.54 -6.22
N GLU A 475 -41.96 32.08 -7.05
CA GLU A 475 -42.04 30.79 -7.73
C GLU A 475 -41.83 29.64 -6.74
N VAL A 476 -40.88 29.78 -5.82
CA VAL A 476 -40.63 28.77 -4.76
C VAL A 476 -41.74 28.81 -3.69
N ALA A 477 -42.32 29.97 -3.40
CA ALA A 477 -43.50 30.11 -2.56
C ALA A 477 -44.69 29.32 -3.13
N ALA A 478 -45.00 29.53 -4.42
CA ALA A 478 -46.05 28.79 -5.11
C ALA A 478 -45.78 27.27 -5.18
N LEU A 479 -44.50 26.86 -5.21
CA LEU A 479 -44.11 25.45 -5.14
C LEU A 479 -44.40 24.83 -3.76
N ALA A 480 -44.08 25.52 -2.67
CA ALA A 480 -44.40 25.05 -1.32
C ALA A 480 -45.91 24.97 -1.07
N ASP A 481 -46.69 25.91 -1.62
CA ASP A 481 -48.15 25.88 -1.54
C ASP A 481 -48.77 24.75 -2.39
N GLU A 482 -48.10 24.27 -3.45
CA GLU A 482 -48.52 23.06 -4.21
C GLU A 482 -48.10 21.76 -3.51
N HIS A 483 -46.95 21.74 -2.82
CA HIS A 483 -46.37 20.55 -2.16
C HIS A 483 -46.15 20.77 -0.65
N PRO A 484 -47.22 20.87 0.16
CA PRO A 484 -47.12 21.19 1.59
C PRO A 484 -46.41 20.12 2.42
N ASP A 485 -46.30 18.89 1.90
CA ASP A 485 -45.57 17.77 2.52
C ASP A 485 -44.07 17.72 2.11
N LEU A 486 -43.61 18.59 1.20
CA LEU A 486 -42.21 18.65 0.78
C LEU A 486 -41.40 19.57 1.70
N THR A 487 -40.34 19.04 2.31
CA THR A 487 -39.34 19.88 2.98
C THR A 487 -38.54 20.65 1.92
N ILE A 488 -38.57 21.99 1.99
CA ILE A 488 -37.77 22.88 1.13
C ILE A 488 -36.75 23.64 1.98
N VAL A 489 -35.48 23.50 1.62
CA VAL A 489 -34.37 24.30 2.16
C VAL A 489 -34.07 25.43 1.19
N LEU A 490 -34.34 26.67 1.63
CA LEU A 490 -34.06 27.87 0.85
C LEU A 490 -32.66 28.39 1.19
N ASN A 491 -31.71 28.14 0.29
CA ASN A 491 -30.31 28.50 0.50
C ASN A 491 -30.06 30.00 0.32
N HIS A 492 -29.23 30.57 1.19
CA HIS A 492 -28.94 32.01 1.31
C HIS A 492 -30.20 32.91 1.39
N VAL A 493 -31.32 32.37 1.87
CA VAL A 493 -32.63 33.06 1.96
C VAL A 493 -33.06 33.68 0.62
N GLY A 494 -32.73 33.02 -0.50
CA GLY A 494 -33.06 33.49 -1.84
C GLY A 494 -32.31 34.77 -2.26
N SER A 495 -31.03 34.87 -1.93
CA SER A 495 -30.04 35.84 -2.45
C SER A 495 -30.57 37.14 -3.10
N PRO A 496 -30.69 38.23 -2.34
CA PRO A 496 -30.89 39.59 -2.86
C PRO A 496 -29.80 39.99 -3.87
N ILE A 497 -30.20 40.55 -5.03
CA ILE A 497 -29.25 41.01 -6.06
C ILE A 497 -29.01 42.50 -5.86
N LEU A 498 -27.77 42.90 -5.58
CA LEU A 498 -27.38 44.31 -5.38
C LEU A 498 -26.45 44.87 -6.49
N GLY A 499 -26.29 44.11 -7.58
CA GLY A 499 -25.45 44.46 -8.74
C GLY A 499 -26.23 44.56 -10.05
N GLY A 500 -25.57 45.03 -11.11
CA GLY A 500 -26.15 45.10 -12.45
C GLY A 500 -27.39 46.01 -12.48
N PRO A 501 -28.55 45.56 -13.01
CA PRO A 501 -29.79 46.33 -13.03
C PRO A 501 -30.29 46.81 -11.66
N TYR A 502 -29.83 46.19 -10.57
CA TYR A 502 -30.20 46.50 -9.19
C TYR A 502 -29.14 47.34 -8.44
N GLN A 503 -28.07 47.79 -9.12
CA GLN A 503 -27.03 48.59 -8.50
C GLN A 503 -27.59 49.93 -7.98
N GLY A 504 -27.49 50.16 -6.67
CA GLY A 504 -28.01 51.35 -6.00
C GLY A 504 -29.51 51.31 -5.67
N LYS A 505 -30.18 50.17 -5.88
CA LYS A 505 -31.60 49.94 -5.57
C LYS A 505 -31.80 49.10 -4.29
N THR A 506 -30.92 49.24 -3.29
CA THR A 506 -30.90 48.37 -2.09
C THR A 506 -32.25 48.29 -1.39
N ASP A 507 -32.93 49.43 -1.21
CA ASP A 507 -34.21 49.50 -0.49
C ASP A 507 -35.34 48.82 -1.31
N GLU A 508 -35.40 49.08 -2.62
CA GLU A 508 -36.36 48.45 -3.55
C GLU A 508 -36.18 46.92 -3.61
N VAL A 509 -34.93 46.44 -3.56
CA VAL A 509 -34.60 45.00 -3.51
C VAL A 509 -34.97 44.40 -2.15
N PHE A 510 -34.74 45.13 -1.06
CA PHE A 510 -35.05 44.67 0.30
C PHE A 510 -36.56 44.59 0.56
N ASP A 511 -37.32 45.60 0.12
CA ASP A 511 -38.78 45.60 0.20
C ASP A 511 -39.38 44.44 -0.64
N ALA A 512 -38.95 44.29 -1.90
CA ALA A 512 -39.40 43.20 -2.77
C ALA A 512 -39.06 41.80 -2.20
N TRP A 513 -37.89 41.64 -1.57
CA TRP A 513 -37.51 40.42 -0.86
C TRP A 513 -38.31 40.20 0.43
N CYS A 514 -38.65 41.27 1.16
CA CYS A 514 -39.49 41.20 2.36
C CYS A 514 -40.96 40.86 2.09
N ASP A 515 -41.48 41.26 0.93
CA ASP A 515 -42.82 40.93 0.45
C ASP A 515 -42.89 39.52 -0.18
N ALA A 516 -41.85 39.11 -0.91
CA ALA A 516 -41.81 37.82 -1.60
C ALA A 516 -41.43 36.63 -0.71
N ARG A 517 -40.90 36.86 0.50
CA ARG A 517 -40.52 35.78 1.42
C ARG A 517 -41.76 35.03 1.96
N PRO A 518 -41.74 33.69 1.99
CA PRO A 518 -42.81 32.88 2.58
C PRO A 518 -43.03 33.17 4.08
N GLN A 519 -44.28 32.99 4.53
CA GLN A 519 -44.69 33.19 5.92
C GLN A 519 -45.17 31.89 6.61
N SER A 520 -45.02 30.74 5.96
CA SER A 520 -45.51 29.44 6.44
C SER A 520 -44.42 28.59 7.11
N ALA A 521 -44.82 27.69 8.01
CA ALA A 521 -43.93 26.90 8.86
C ALA A 521 -43.19 25.75 8.15
N ALA A 522 -43.38 25.57 6.84
CA ALA A 522 -42.74 24.51 6.04
C ALA A 522 -41.31 24.86 5.57
N TRP A 523 -40.78 26.03 5.93
CA TRP A 523 -39.56 26.59 5.37
C TRP A 523 -38.36 26.49 6.31
N ILE A 524 -37.28 25.89 5.83
CA ILE A 524 -35.98 25.88 6.51
C ILE A 524 -35.05 26.85 5.77
N TYR A 525 -34.66 27.92 6.44
CA TYR A 525 -33.75 28.92 5.90
C TYR A 525 -32.28 28.46 6.05
N GLY A 526 -31.67 28.04 4.94
CA GLY A 526 -30.26 27.66 4.90
C GLY A 526 -29.35 28.89 4.84
N SER A 527 -28.42 29.01 5.78
CA SER A 527 -27.33 29.99 5.68
C SER A 527 -25.97 29.32 5.90
N GLY A 528 -25.08 29.43 4.91
CA GLY A 528 -23.68 29.02 5.01
C GLY A 528 -22.93 29.88 6.03
N GLY A 529 -23.02 29.51 7.31
CA GLY A 529 -22.37 30.20 8.42
C GLY A 529 -23.13 30.13 9.75
N CYS A 530 -24.46 29.99 9.74
CA CYS A 530 -25.29 29.84 10.95
C CYS A 530 -26.59 29.07 10.69
N LEU A 531 -26.87 28.08 11.54
CA LEU A 531 -28.22 27.51 11.69
C LEU A 531 -29.10 28.53 12.44
N ALA A 532 -30.02 29.16 11.71
CA ALA A 532 -30.97 30.13 12.24
C ALA A 532 -32.41 29.61 12.10
N THR A 533 -32.78 28.64 12.94
CA THR A 533 -34.17 28.14 13.03
C THR A 533 -35.07 29.29 13.51
N LEU A 534 -35.90 29.82 12.62
CA LEU A 534 -36.49 31.16 12.74
C LEU A 534 -37.76 31.20 13.63
N ASP A 535 -37.72 30.50 14.77
CA ASP A 535 -38.88 30.28 15.65
C ASP A 535 -38.64 30.73 17.12
N ARG A 536 -37.48 31.33 17.43
CA ARG A 536 -37.20 31.95 18.74
C ARG A 536 -36.28 33.17 18.69
N PHE A 537 -36.77 34.29 18.17
CA PHE A 537 -36.36 35.63 18.65
C PHE A 537 -37.53 36.61 18.59
N LEU A 538 -38.07 36.93 19.77
CA LEU A 538 -38.81 38.16 20.04
C LEU A 538 -37.93 39.05 20.89
N TYR A 539 -37.95 40.36 20.60
CA TYR A 539 -37.06 41.42 21.08
C TYR A 539 -35.69 41.48 20.39
#